data_AF-D4INM1-F1
#
_entry.id   AF-D4INM1-F1
#
_cell.length_a   1.000
_cell.length_b   1.000
_cell.length_c   1.000
_cell.angle_alpha   90.00
_cell.angle_beta   90.00
_cell.angle_gamma   90.00
#
_symmetry.space_group_name_H-M   'P 1'
#
loop_
_entity.id
_entity.type
_entity.pdbx_description
1 polymer ?
#
loop_
_entity_poly.entity_id
_entity_poly.type
_entity_poly.pdbx_seq_one_letter_code
_entity_poly.pdbx_strand_id
1 'polypeptide(L)'
;MDPLYDYVSEIANRMYPTWEFDDSCGEYFQTDSFRGWDFVHQLEDGRLKSPFTKEQYLENAPIIRSLRAMGIDTEKFWMAILFVYDVVQERTENVQQVPTSVFEEFRTFAKYLQENPDAKIRAWRGREHGATLESDLAKRMLGKLLADNVAELYAKLSNTRSFGLDGFSVNLKSCYKITLAIKCFLPLLEKFKEEDNRSTNPNKVSYNRMLLISRIVYFFGYTDNPKFLDNDESISGIWTSYKDKEWTTVGANFR
;
A
#
# COMPACT_ATOMS: atom_id res chain seq x y z
N MET A 1 5.11 25.18 -4.63
CA MET A 1 5.92 24.44 -3.63
C MET A 1 7.39 24.65 -3.97
N ASP A 2 8.31 24.66 -2.97
CA ASP A 2 9.76 24.75 -3.22
C ASP A 2 10.23 23.59 -4.14
N PRO A 3 11.06 23.83 -5.17
CA PRO A 3 11.60 22.78 -6.04
C PRO A 3 12.30 21.62 -5.32
N LEU A 4 12.73 21.81 -4.07
CA LEU A 4 13.28 20.76 -3.21
C LEU A 4 12.28 19.60 -3.03
N TYR A 5 10.98 19.88 -3.09
CA TYR A 5 9.91 18.91 -2.86
C TYR A 5 9.35 18.30 -4.15
N ASP A 6 9.94 18.53 -5.33
CA ASP A 6 9.41 18.03 -6.61
C ASP A 6 9.15 16.51 -6.60
N TYR A 7 10.06 15.73 -6.02
CA TYR A 7 9.90 14.28 -5.92
C TYR A 7 8.80 13.88 -4.92
N VAL A 8 8.58 14.68 -3.88
CA VAL A 8 7.46 14.49 -2.93
C VAL A 8 6.14 14.75 -3.65
N SER A 9 6.02 15.91 -4.33
CA SER A 9 4.83 16.27 -5.10
C SER A 9 4.50 15.21 -6.14
N GLU A 10 5.51 14.69 -6.83
CA GLU A 10 5.30 13.64 -7.82
C GLU A 10 4.73 12.36 -7.22
N ILE A 11 5.32 11.85 -6.14
CA ILE A 11 4.83 10.65 -5.47
C ILE A 11 3.42 10.92 -4.90
N ALA A 12 3.22 12.06 -4.23
CA ALA A 12 1.96 12.42 -3.59
C ALA A 12 0.83 12.59 -4.60
N ASN A 13 1.04 13.31 -5.71
CA ASN A 13 0.03 13.51 -6.76
C ASN A 13 -0.39 12.19 -7.42
N ARG A 14 0.52 11.22 -7.49
CA ARG A 14 0.22 9.88 -8.03
C ARG A 14 -0.53 9.00 -7.02
N MET A 15 -0.07 8.97 -5.77
CA MET A 15 -0.57 8.05 -4.75
C MET A 15 -1.83 8.57 -4.06
N TYR A 16 -1.95 9.88 -3.94
CA TYR A 16 -2.98 10.60 -3.19
C TYR A 16 -3.48 11.81 -4.00
N PRO A 17 -4.07 11.59 -5.20
CA PRO A 17 -4.53 12.68 -6.03
C PRO A 17 -5.62 13.49 -5.32
N THR A 18 -5.47 14.81 -5.32
CA THR A 18 -6.48 15.75 -4.84
C THR A 18 -7.23 16.31 -6.04
N TRP A 19 -8.56 16.41 -5.91
CA TRP A 19 -9.43 16.95 -6.93
C TRP A 19 -10.21 18.12 -6.34
N GLU A 20 -10.25 19.23 -7.08
CA GLU A 20 -11.04 20.41 -6.73
C GLU A 20 -12.13 20.60 -7.78
N PHE A 21 -13.33 20.98 -7.32
CA PHE A 21 -14.44 21.32 -8.19
C PHE A 21 -14.43 22.82 -8.46
N ASP A 22 -14.54 23.20 -9.73
CA ASP A 22 -14.65 24.59 -10.13
C ASP A 22 -16.08 24.92 -10.55
N ASP A 23 -16.73 25.71 -9.70
CA ASP A 23 -18.09 26.20 -9.89
C ASP A 23 -18.25 27.01 -11.20
N SER A 24 -17.17 27.58 -11.75
CA SER A 24 -17.23 28.43 -12.94
C SER A 24 -17.39 27.65 -14.24
N CYS A 25 -16.88 26.42 -14.31
CA CYS A 25 -17.00 25.54 -15.47
C CYS A 25 -17.78 24.24 -15.19
N GLY A 26 -18.05 23.93 -13.92
CA GLY A 26 -18.78 22.73 -13.51
C GLY A 26 -17.97 21.44 -13.63
N GLU A 27 -16.63 21.53 -13.62
CA GLU A 27 -15.72 20.39 -13.79
C GLU A 27 -14.81 20.19 -12.58
N TYR A 28 -14.28 18.96 -12.44
CA TYR A 28 -13.24 18.64 -11.48
C TYR A 28 -11.87 18.69 -12.14
N PHE A 29 -10.89 19.25 -11.44
CA PHE A 29 -9.50 19.23 -11.87
C PHE A 29 -8.59 18.66 -10.79
N GLN A 30 -7.51 18.04 -11.23
CA GLN A 30 -6.48 17.59 -10.31
C GLN A 30 -5.63 18.78 -9.86
N THR A 31 -5.49 18.95 -8.55
CA THR A 31 -4.60 19.94 -7.94
C THR A 31 -3.46 19.23 -7.20
N ASP A 32 -2.54 20.02 -6.63
CA ASP A 32 -1.47 19.46 -5.82
C ASP A 32 -2.04 18.68 -4.63
N SER A 33 -1.49 17.49 -4.39
CA SER A 33 -1.92 16.58 -3.36
C SER A 33 -1.87 17.24 -1.99
N PHE A 34 -3.00 17.30 -1.30
CA PHE A 34 -3.06 17.75 0.09
C PHE A 34 -2.12 16.94 0.98
N ARG A 35 -1.88 15.66 0.67
CA ARG A 35 -0.97 14.82 1.45
C ARG A 35 0.49 15.24 1.29
N GLY A 36 0.88 15.68 0.08
CA GLY A 36 2.20 16.25 -0.17
C GLY A 36 2.40 17.56 0.58
N TRP A 37 1.39 18.44 0.55
CA TRP A 37 1.39 19.68 1.33
C TRP A 37 1.46 19.45 2.83
N ASP A 38 0.64 18.55 3.37
CA ASP A 38 0.63 18.22 4.80
C ASP A 38 2.00 17.69 5.26
N PHE A 39 2.64 16.84 4.46
CA PHE A 39 4.01 16.39 4.75
C PHE A 39 5.00 17.55 4.85
N VAL A 40 5.00 18.48 3.90
CA VAL A 40 5.92 19.63 3.91
C VAL A 40 5.74 20.47 5.17
N HIS A 41 4.50 20.78 5.54
CA HIS A 41 4.22 21.52 6.77
C HIS A 41 4.67 20.76 8.02
N GLN A 42 4.42 19.44 8.09
CA GLN A 42 4.89 18.63 9.22
C GLN A 42 6.41 18.58 9.34
N LEU A 43 7.12 18.56 8.21
CA LEU A 43 8.57 18.58 8.16
C LEU A 43 9.12 19.92 8.63
N GLU A 44 8.60 21.03 8.10
CA GLU A 44 9.02 22.40 8.42
C GLU A 44 8.71 22.79 9.88
N ASP A 45 7.59 22.29 10.41
CA ASP A 45 7.21 22.44 11.83
C ASP A 45 8.00 21.50 12.78
N GLY A 46 8.88 20.64 12.25
CA GLY A 46 9.67 19.69 13.04
C GLY A 46 8.85 18.60 13.73
N ARG A 47 7.65 18.29 13.20
CA ARG A 47 6.74 17.27 13.76
C ARG A 47 7.03 15.87 13.24
N LEU A 48 7.73 15.76 12.12
CA LEU A 48 8.08 14.47 11.53
C LEU A 48 9.10 13.72 12.40
N LYS A 49 8.76 12.49 12.80
CA LYS A 49 9.66 11.59 13.53
C LYS A 49 10.30 10.60 12.55
N SER A 50 11.57 10.83 12.20
CA SER A 50 12.37 9.88 11.41
C SER A 50 13.35 9.12 12.32
N PRO A 51 13.51 7.80 12.17
CA PRO A 51 14.51 7.03 12.91
C PRO A 51 15.92 7.18 12.33
N PHE A 52 16.07 7.85 11.18
CA PHE A 52 17.34 8.05 10.50
C PHE A 52 17.58 9.53 10.14
N THR A 53 18.84 9.94 10.12
CA THR A 53 19.26 11.32 9.82
C THR A 53 19.71 11.49 8.38
N LYS A 54 19.83 12.75 7.94
CA LYS A 54 20.34 13.10 6.61
C LYS A 54 21.79 12.64 6.45
N GLU A 55 22.59 12.75 7.51
CA GLU A 55 23.99 12.31 7.54
C GLU A 55 24.09 10.81 7.30
N GLN A 56 23.29 10.00 8.00
CA GLN A 56 23.25 8.55 7.80
C GLN A 56 22.85 8.16 6.36
N TYR A 57 21.93 8.91 5.76
CA TYR A 57 21.57 8.74 4.35
C TYR A 57 22.74 9.11 3.42
N LEU A 58 23.40 10.24 3.64
CA LEU A 58 24.55 10.70 2.84
C LEU A 58 25.78 9.79 2.98
N GLU A 59 25.94 9.15 4.15
CA GLU A 59 26.99 8.15 4.41
C GLU A 59 26.67 6.78 3.80
N ASN A 60 25.41 6.53 3.39
CA ASN A 60 25.01 5.29 2.73
C ASN A 60 25.53 5.24 1.29
N ALA A 61 26.82 4.90 1.15
CA ALA A 61 27.53 4.96 -0.11
C ALA A 61 26.88 4.14 -1.24
N PRO A 62 26.31 2.93 -1.02
CA PRO A 62 25.57 2.21 -2.06
C PRO A 62 24.34 2.95 -2.59
N ILE A 63 23.54 3.58 -1.71
CA ILE A 63 22.38 4.39 -2.13
C ILE A 63 22.86 5.63 -2.90
N ILE A 64 23.77 6.41 -2.32
CA ILE A 64 24.25 7.67 -2.90
C ILE A 64 24.95 7.45 -4.25
N ARG A 65 25.75 6.38 -4.40
CA ARG A 65 26.36 6.02 -5.69
C ARG A 65 25.30 5.73 -6.75
N SER A 66 24.25 4.99 -6.39
CA SER A 66 23.18 4.62 -7.33
C SER A 66 22.40 5.86 -7.78
N LEU A 67 22.05 6.75 -6.85
CA LEU A 67 21.34 8.01 -7.15
C LEU A 67 22.14 8.90 -8.10
N ARG A 68 23.42 9.16 -7.79
CA ARG A 68 24.30 9.98 -8.62
C ARG A 68 24.47 9.41 -10.03
N ALA A 69 24.61 8.09 -10.14
CA ALA A 69 24.76 7.43 -11.43
C ALA A 69 23.49 7.52 -12.30
N MET A 70 22.31 7.45 -11.69
CA MET A 70 21.03 7.61 -12.37
C MET A 70 20.68 9.09 -12.67
N GLY A 71 21.52 10.04 -12.25
CA GLY A 71 21.24 11.47 -12.39
C GLY A 71 20.10 11.96 -11.49
N ILE A 72 19.85 11.26 -10.38
CA ILE A 72 18.82 11.61 -9.40
C ILE A 72 19.43 12.61 -8.41
N ASP A 73 18.72 13.71 -8.16
CA ASP A 73 19.12 14.72 -7.19
C ASP A 73 19.05 14.16 -5.77
N THR A 74 20.18 14.12 -5.06
CA THR A 74 20.26 13.48 -3.74
C THR A 74 19.52 14.24 -2.66
N GLU A 75 19.35 15.56 -2.80
CA GLU A 75 18.65 16.43 -1.84
C GLU A 75 17.13 16.29 -2.00
N LYS A 76 16.64 16.34 -3.25
CA LYS A 76 15.22 16.06 -3.54
C LYS A 76 14.85 14.63 -3.17
N PHE A 77 15.75 13.67 -3.41
CA PHE A 77 15.50 12.28 -3.08
C PHE A 77 15.52 12.02 -1.57
N TRP A 78 16.25 12.81 -0.79
CA TRP A 78 16.15 12.78 0.67
C TRP A 78 14.73 13.16 1.14
N MET A 79 14.13 14.21 0.56
CA MET A 79 12.73 14.55 0.84
C MET A 79 11.77 13.42 0.46
N ALA A 80 11.98 12.78 -0.70
CA ALA A 80 11.19 11.63 -1.12
C ALA A 80 11.32 10.45 -0.14
N ILE A 81 12.52 10.19 0.38
CA ILE A 81 12.76 9.16 1.39
C ILE A 81 11.94 9.42 2.66
N LEU A 82 11.99 10.64 3.17
CA LEU A 82 11.23 11.03 4.37
C LEU A 82 9.73 10.89 4.14
N PHE A 83 9.24 11.35 2.99
CA PHE A 83 7.83 11.24 2.62
C PHE A 83 7.36 9.79 2.51
N VAL A 84 8.11 8.94 1.83
CA VAL A 84 7.75 7.52 1.68
C VAL A 84 7.77 6.81 3.03
N TYR A 85 8.75 7.10 3.89
CA TYR A 85 8.78 6.56 5.25
C TYR A 85 7.54 6.96 6.05
N ASP A 86 7.19 8.24 6.04
CA ASP A 86 6.00 8.80 6.71
C ASP A 86 4.71 8.12 6.24
N VAL A 87 4.53 8.04 4.92
CA VAL A 87 3.41 7.36 4.28
C VAL A 87 3.33 5.88 4.68
N VAL A 88 4.46 5.18 4.70
CA VAL A 88 4.49 3.77 5.13
C VAL A 88 4.09 3.64 6.59
N GLN A 89 4.65 4.46 7.48
CA GLN A 89 4.30 4.43 8.90
C GLN A 89 2.80 4.66 9.12
N GLU A 90 2.24 5.71 8.52
CA GLU A 90 0.83 6.06 8.64
C GLU A 90 -0.10 4.93 8.17
N ARG A 91 0.29 4.21 7.10
CA ARG A 91 -0.54 3.20 6.45
C ARG A 91 -0.31 1.78 6.98
N THR A 92 0.67 1.57 7.86
CA THR A 92 1.04 0.22 8.29
C THR A 92 1.30 0.06 9.79
N GLU A 93 1.50 1.15 10.53
CA GLU A 93 1.72 1.11 11.98
C GLU A 93 0.53 1.70 12.73
N ASN A 94 0.12 1.04 13.81
CA ASN A 94 -1.03 1.42 14.63
C ASN A 94 -2.25 1.74 13.77
N VAL A 95 -2.46 0.97 12.70
CA VAL A 95 -3.62 1.15 11.83
C VAL A 95 -4.84 0.47 12.44
N GLN A 96 -6.02 0.85 11.98
CA GLN A 96 -7.26 0.19 12.34
C GLN A 96 -7.70 -0.75 11.23
N GLN A 97 -8.04 -1.97 11.60
CA GLN A 97 -8.65 -2.93 10.68
C GLN A 97 -10.05 -2.44 10.31
N VAL A 98 -10.28 -2.28 9.02
CA VAL A 98 -11.61 -1.99 8.48
C VAL A 98 -12.43 -3.28 8.54
N PRO A 99 -13.58 -3.30 9.24
CA PRO A 99 -14.41 -4.48 9.30
C PRO A 99 -14.99 -4.80 7.91
N THR A 100 -15.16 -6.10 7.64
CA THR A 100 -15.87 -6.55 6.43
C THR A 100 -17.32 -6.05 6.48
N SER A 101 -17.80 -5.46 5.39
CA SER A 101 -19.21 -5.07 5.29
C SER A 101 -20.09 -6.31 5.11
N VAL A 102 -21.37 -6.21 5.48
CA VAL A 102 -22.36 -7.28 5.25
C VAL A 102 -22.42 -7.65 3.76
N PHE A 103 -22.28 -6.65 2.89
CA PHE A 103 -22.17 -6.83 1.45
C PHE A 103 -20.97 -7.73 1.06
N GLU A 104 -19.76 -7.42 1.53
CA GLU A 104 -18.55 -8.18 1.16
C GLU A 104 -18.52 -9.58 1.78
N GLU A 105 -19.04 -9.73 3.01
CA GLU A 105 -19.19 -11.03 3.65
C GLU A 105 -20.11 -11.93 2.81
N PHE A 106 -21.27 -11.42 2.41
CA PHE A 106 -22.22 -12.16 1.59
C PHE A 106 -21.67 -12.45 0.19
N ARG A 107 -21.00 -11.48 -0.45
CA ARG A 107 -20.36 -11.66 -1.76
C ARG A 107 -19.30 -12.76 -1.73
N THR A 108 -18.45 -12.77 -0.70
CA THR A 108 -17.42 -13.80 -0.52
C THR A 108 -18.04 -15.17 -0.33
N PHE A 109 -19.08 -15.27 0.51
CA PHE A 109 -19.81 -16.50 0.72
C PHE A 109 -20.47 -17.03 -0.56
N ALA A 110 -21.17 -16.17 -1.31
CA ALA A 110 -21.83 -16.54 -2.56
C ALA A 110 -20.83 -17.02 -3.61
N LYS A 111 -19.70 -16.32 -3.78
CA LYS A 111 -18.61 -16.72 -4.67
C LYS A 111 -18.04 -18.08 -4.27
N TYR A 112 -17.75 -18.28 -2.99
CA TYR A 112 -17.21 -19.55 -2.49
C TYR A 112 -18.13 -20.72 -2.80
N LEU A 113 -19.45 -20.58 -2.63
CA LEU A 113 -20.41 -21.64 -2.96
C LEU A 113 -20.49 -21.95 -4.46
N GLN A 114 -20.33 -20.94 -5.32
CA GLN A 114 -20.29 -21.14 -6.77
C GLN A 114 -19.02 -21.91 -7.20
N GLU A 115 -17.88 -21.59 -6.58
CA GLU A 115 -16.60 -22.24 -6.87
C GLU A 115 -16.47 -23.64 -6.23
N ASN A 116 -17.23 -23.91 -5.16
CA ASN A 116 -17.15 -25.15 -4.37
C ASN A 116 -18.55 -25.77 -4.18
N PRO A 117 -19.15 -26.36 -5.23
CA PRO A 117 -20.54 -26.83 -5.22
C PRO A 117 -20.82 -27.99 -4.25
N ASP A 118 -19.79 -28.70 -3.79
CA ASP A 118 -19.83 -29.81 -2.84
C ASP A 118 -19.66 -29.38 -1.38
N ALA A 119 -19.35 -28.11 -1.12
CA ALA A 119 -19.11 -27.57 0.21
C ALA A 119 -20.24 -27.91 1.21
N LYS A 120 -19.86 -28.29 2.43
CA LYS A 120 -20.82 -28.51 3.52
C LYS A 120 -21.20 -27.16 4.13
N ILE A 121 -22.50 -26.84 4.13
CA ILE A 121 -23.03 -25.59 4.70
C ILE A 121 -23.65 -25.88 6.06
N ARG A 122 -23.29 -25.10 7.07
CA ARG A 122 -23.81 -25.19 8.44
C ARG A 122 -24.20 -23.81 8.94
N ALA A 123 -25.43 -23.65 9.43
CA ALA A 123 -25.90 -22.42 10.09
C ALA A 123 -26.28 -22.69 11.56
N TRP A 124 -25.54 -22.10 12.50
CA TRP A 124 -25.63 -22.37 13.95
C TRP A 124 -25.93 -21.09 14.74
N ARG A 125 -26.69 -21.20 15.82
CA ARG A 125 -26.95 -20.16 16.83
C ARG A 125 -26.56 -20.69 18.21
N GLY A 126 -25.46 -20.18 18.77
CA GLY A 126 -24.90 -20.69 20.03
C GLY A 126 -24.35 -22.11 19.87
N ARG A 127 -24.31 -22.88 20.96
CA ARG A 127 -23.69 -24.23 20.97
C ARG A 127 -24.61 -25.35 20.50
N GLU A 128 -25.93 -25.18 20.55
CA GLU A 128 -26.88 -26.32 20.44
C GLU A 128 -27.90 -26.23 19.30
N HIS A 129 -28.13 -25.05 18.71
CA HIS A 129 -29.20 -24.87 17.72
C HIS A 129 -28.60 -24.62 16.34
N GLY A 130 -28.85 -25.48 15.36
CA GLY A 130 -28.41 -25.25 13.99
C GLY A 130 -28.94 -26.26 12.97
N ALA A 131 -28.69 -25.97 11.69
CA ALA A 131 -29.12 -26.79 10.55
C ALA A 131 -27.99 -26.98 9.53
N THR A 132 -27.73 -28.23 9.14
CA THR A 132 -26.73 -28.58 8.11
C THR A 132 -27.40 -28.85 6.78
N LEU A 133 -26.86 -28.30 5.70
CA LEU A 133 -27.28 -28.61 4.33
C LEU A 133 -26.34 -29.67 3.73
N GLU A 134 -26.75 -30.94 3.78
CA GLU A 134 -25.92 -32.06 3.28
C GLU A 134 -26.24 -32.44 1.83
N SER A 135 -27.49 -32.28 1.39
CA SER A 135 -27.95 -32.69 0.05
C SER A 135 -27.33 -31.86 -1.07
N ASP A 136 -26.71 -32.53 -2.05
CA ASP A 136 -26.11 -31.88 -3.21
C ASP A 136 -27.14 -31.18 -4.11
N LEU A 137 -28.38 -31.66 -4.13
CA LEU A 137 -29.47 -30.97 -4.83
C LEU A 137 -29.82 -29.67 -4.11
N ALA A 138 -29.91 -29.71 -2.78
CA ALA A 138 -30.22 -28.52 -1.98
C ALA A 138 -29.12 -27.45 -2.08
N LYS A 139 -27.85 -27.85 -2.04
CA LYS A 139 -26.70 -26.95 -2.26
C LYS A 139 -26.75 -26.30 -3.65
N ARG A 140 -27.03 -27.09 -4.69
CA ARG A 140 -27.18 -26.58 -6.07
C ARG A 140 -28.35 -25.61 -6.22
N MET A 141 -29.50 -25.90 -5.61
CA MET A 141 -30.64 -24.98 -5.62
C MET A 141 -30.33 -23.67 -4.88
N LEU A 142 -29.63 -23.73 -3.75
CA LEU A 142 -29.18 -22.54 -3.04
C LEU A 142 -28.20 -21.72 -3.90
N GLY A 143 -27.21 -22.36 -4.52
CA GLY A 143 -26.28 -21.69 -5.43
C GLY A 143 -26.98 -21.03 -6.62
N LYS A 144 -27.99 -21.69 -7.20
CA LYS A 144 -28.83 -21.12 -8.25
C LYS A 144 -29.65 -19.93 -7.75
N LEU A 145 -30.29 -20.04 -6.59
CA LEU A 145 -31.07 -18.94 -6.01
C LEU A 145 -30.18 -17.72 -5.73
N LEU A 146 -28.96 -17.94 -5.24
CA LEU A 146 -27.97 -16.88 -5.06
C LEU A 146 -27.59 -16.24 -6.40
N ALA A 147 -27.29 -17.04 -7.43
CA ALA A 147 -26.93 -16.53 -8.75
C ALA A 147 -28.07 -15.72 -9.40
N ASP A 148 -29.30 -16.22 -9.32
CA ASP A 148 -30.47 -15.60 -9.95
C ASP A 148 -30.88 -14.28 -9.26
N ASN A 149 -30.57 -14.12 -7.97
CA ASN A 149 -31.01 -12.96 -7.16
C ASN A 149 -29.85 -12.04 -6.71
N VAL A 150 -28.61 -12.30 -7.14
CA VAL A 150 -27.42 -11.60 -6.63
C VAL A 150 -27.52 -10.09 -6.76
N ALA A 151 -28.03 -9.60 -7.90
CA ALA A 151 -28.12 -8.16 -8.17
C ALA A 151 -29.11 -7.46 -7.23
N GLU A 152 -30.27 -8.07 -6.97
CA GLU A 152 -31.25 -7.53 -6.04
C GLU A 152 -30.74 -7.56 -4.59
N LEU A 153 -30.06 -8.64 -4.19
CA LEU A 153 -29.46 -8.75 -2.87
C LEU A 153 -28.36 -7.70 -2.68
N TYR A 154 -27.51 -7.50 -3.68
CA TYR A 154 -26.47 -6.48 -3.68
C TYR A 154 -27.03 -5.05 -3.60
N ALA A 155 -28.17 -4.77 -4.23
CA ALA A 155 -28.83 -3.48 -4.12
C ALA A 155 -29.40 -3.20 -2.72
N LYS A 156 -29.71 -4.24 -1.93
CA LYS A 156 -30.29 -4.12 -0.58
C LYS A 156 -29.24 -4.20 0.53
N LEU A 157 -28.10 -4.83 0.29
CA LEU A 157 -27.05 -4.97 1.31
C LEU A 157 -26.22 -3.68 1.40
N SER A 158 -26.11 -3.15 2.61
CA SER A 158 -25.25 -2.00 2.86
C SER A 158 -23.78 -2.36 2.70
N ASN A 159 -23.06 -1.55 1.91
CA ASN A 159 -21.60 -1.58 1.87
C ASN A 159 -20.96 -0.60 2.87
N THR A 160 -21.77 0.07 3.70
CA THR A 160 -21.27 0.97 4.73
C THR A 160 -20.50 0.19 5.79
N ARG A 161 -19.34 0.72 6.17
CA ARG A 161 -18.49 0.17 7.22
C ARG A 161 -18.47 1.18 8.37
N SER A 162 -18.68 0.71 9.60
CA SER A 162 -18.67 1.56 10.79
C SER A 162 -17.68 1.00 11.79
N PHE A 163 -16.78 1.85 12.29
CA PHE A 163 -15.76 1.50 13.26
C PHE A 163 -15.44 2.73 14.13
N GLY A 164 -15.09 2.50 15.40
CA GLY A 164 -14.80 3.55 16.38
C GLY A 164 -13.43 4.21 16.16
N LEU A 165 -13.18 5.36 16.79
CA LEU A 165 -11.92 6.12 16.66
C LEU A 165 -10.75 5.54 17.49
N ASP A 166 -10.96 4.43 18.20
CA ASP A 166 -10.06 3.84 19.18
C ASP A 166 -9.36 2.54 18.72
N GLY A 167 -9.64 2.07 17.50
CA GLY A 167 -9.15 0.75 17.01
C GLY A 167 -7.72 0.72 16.43
N PHE A 168 -6.94 1.79 16.57
CA PHE A 168 -5.61 1.97 15.98
C PHE A 168 -4.51 1.20 16.73
N SER A 169 -4.42 -0.11 16.47
CA SER A 169 -3.52 -1.01 17.20
C SER A 169 -2.87 -2.10 16.34
N VAL A 170 -3.21 -2.15 15.05
CA VAL A 170 -2.71 -3.18 14.14
C VAL A 170 -1.42 -2.71 13.50
N ASN A 171 -0.37 -3.52 13.56
CA ASN A 171 0.85 -3.33 12.79
C ASN A 171 0.89 -4.34 11.65
N LEU A 172 0.97 -3.85 10.41
CA LEU A 172 1.07 -4.71 9.23
C LEU A 172 2.47 -5.31 9.10
N LYS A 173 2.53 -6.50 8.50
CA LYS A 173 3.79 -7.23 8.26
C LYS A 173 4.71 -6.44 7.32
N SER A 174 6.01 -6.67 7.42
CA SER A 174 7.04 -6.03 6.58
C SER A 174 6.77 -6.14 5.07
N CYS A 175 6.16 -7.22 4.60
CA CYS A 175 5.81 -7.34 3.18
C CYS A 175 4.86 -6.23 2.70
N TYR A 176 3.93 -5.76 3.54
CA TYR A 176 3.06 -4.63 3.22
C TYR A 176 3.84 -3.32 3.20
N LYS A 177 4.69 -3.09 4.21
CA LYS A 177 5.58 -1.91 4.31
C LYS A 177 6.46 -1.76 3.08
N ILE A 178 7.14 -2.84 2.72
CA ILE A 178 8.00 -2.94 1.54
C ILE A 178 7.18 -2.71 0.26
N THR A 179 5.99 -3.31 0.16
CA THR A 179 5.11 -3.12 -1.01
C THR A 179 4.72 -1.65 -1.20
N LEU A 180 4.39 -0.91 -0.14
CA LEU A 180 4.06 0.51 -0.27
C LEU A 180 5.26 1.35 -0.68
N ALA A 181 6.42 1.07 -0.09
CA ALA A 181 7.66 1.76 -0.48
C ALA A 181 7.95 1.56 -1.98
N ILE A 182 7.74 0.34 -2.52
CA ILE A 182 7.86 0.08 -3.96
C ILE A 182 6.83 0.88 -4.75
N LYS A 183 5.54 0.88 -4.34
CA LYS A 183 4.48 1.64 -5.03
C LYS A 183 4.81 3.13 -5.13
N CYS A 184 5.45 3.69 -4.12
CA CYS A 184 5.86 5.08 -4.10
C CYS A 184 7.11 5.33 -4.96
N PHE A 185 8.19 4.58 -4.75
CA PHE A 185 9.47 4.86 -5.40
C PHE A 185 9.54 4.42 -6.86
N LEU A 186 9.00 3.24 -7.20
CA LEU A 186 9.21 2.63 -8.51
C LEU A 186 8.77 3.56 -9.65
N PRO A 187 7.58 4.18 -9.62
CA PRO A 187 7.17 5.07 -10.69
C PRO A 187 7.98 6.37 -10.81
N LEU A 188 8.48 6.89 -9.68
CA LEU A 188 9.40 8.04 -9.68
C LEU A 188 10.71 7.63 -10.36
N LEU A 189 11.27 6.49 -9.99
CA LEU A 189 12.54 5.98 -10.52
C LEU A 189 12.47 5.61 -12.01
N GLU A 190 11.30 5.21 -12.51
CA GLU A 190 11.06 4.89 -13.93
C GLU A 190 11.35 6.07 -14.88
N LYS A 191 11.31 7.32 -14.39
CA LYS A 191 11.59 8.52 -15.19
C LYS A 191 13.08 8.77 -15.44
N PHE A 192 13.95 8.17 -14.65
CA PHE A 192 15.40 8.35 -14.75
C PHE A 192 16.00 7.30 -15.68
N LYS A 193 17.06 7.68 -16.42
CA LYS A 193 17.59 6.96 -17.60
C LYS A 193 17.69 5.44 -17.42
N GLU A 194 17.32 4.72 -18.48
CA GLU A 194 17.53 3.29 -18.67
C GLU A 194 18.96 3.03 -19.13
N GLU A 195 19.89 2.86 -18.20
CA GLU A 195 21.08 2.04 -18.46
C GLU A 195 21.00 0.86 -17.50
N ASP A 196 20.37 -0.26 -17.88
CA ASP A 196 20.26 -1.42 -16.99
C ASP A 196 21.58 -2.21 -16.89
N ASN A 197 22.57 -1.58 -16.27
CA ASN A 197 23.86 -2.16 -15.92
C ASN A 197 23.82 -2.58 -14.43
N ARG A 198 23.18 -3.73 -14.15
CA ARG A 198 23.09 -4.28 -12.79
C ARG A 198 24.48 -4.62 -12.24
N SER A 199 24.76 -4.17 -11.01
CA SER A 199 25.94 -4.62 -10.25
C SER A 199 25.58 -4.95 -8.81
N THR A 200 25.87 -6.18 -8.39
CA THR A 200 25.70 -6.65 -7.01
C THR A 200 26.90 -6.29 -6.12
N ASN A 201 28.05 -5.90 -6.70
CA ASN A 201 29.21 -5.45 -5.93
C ASN A 201 28.93 -4.04 -5.34
N PRO A 202 28.97 -3.85 -4.02
CA PRO A 202 28.73 -2.56 -3.39
C PRO A 202 29.65 -1.46 -3.90
N ASN A 203 30.89 -1.79 -4.27
CA ASN A 203 31.91 -0.86 -4.75
C ASN A 203 31.76 -0.49 -6.25
N LYS A 204 30.81 -1.11 -6.95
CA LYS A 204 30.47 -0.78 -8.34
C LYS A 204 29.11 -0.10 -8.41
N VAL A 205 28.94 0.74 -9.41
CA VAL A 205 27.67 1.44 -9.65
C VAL A 205 26.61 0.43 -10.12
N SER A 206 25.41 0.51 -9.54
CA SER A 206 24.23 -0.24 -10.00
C SER A 206 23.13 0.72 -10.41
N TYR A 207 22.54 0.47 -11.57
CA TYR A 207 21.43 1.24 -12.12
C TYR A 207 20.07 0.55 -11.91
N ASN A 208 20.07 -0.65 -11.30
CA ASN A 208 18.84 -1.39 -11.04
C ASN A 208 17.99 -0.67 -9.96
N ARG A 209 16.81 -0.18 -10.38
CA ARG A 209 15.84 0.56 -9.57
C ARG A 209 15.32 -0.27 -8.39
N MET A 210 15.04 -1.55 -8.61
CA MET A 210 14.56 -2.45 -7.56
C MET A 210 15.63 -2.70 -6.49
N LEU A 211 16.90 -2.79 -6.86
CA LEU A 211 18.02 -2.90 -5.91
C LEU A 211 18.20 -1.61 -5.10
N LEU A 212 18.01 -0.43 -5.71
CA LEU A 212 17.97 0.82 -4.97
C LEU A 212 16.86 0.82 -3.92
N ILE A 213 15.62 0.46 -4.32
CA ILE A 213 14.49 0.36 -3.38
C ILE A 213 14.78 -0.68 -2.29
N SER A 214 15.39 -1.82 -2.65
CA SER A 214 15.79 -2.89 -1.72
C SER A 214 16.72 -2.37 -0.61
N ARG A 215 17.73 -1.56 -0.98
CA ARG A 215 18.65 -0.92 -0.03
C ARG A 215 17.96 0.11 0.84
N ILE A 216 17.00 0.87 0.27
CA ILE A 216 16.22 1.86 1.02
C ILE A 216 15.32 1.18 2.05
N VAL A 217 14.63 0.08 1.72
CA VAL A 217 13.77 -0.62 2.69
C VAL A 217 14.57 -1.30 3.80
N TYR A 218 15.81 -1.73 3.51
CA TYR A 218 16.76 -2.17 4.54
C TYR A 218 17.18 -0.98 5.43
N PHE A 219 17.50 0.16 4.82
CA PHE A 219 17.83 1.40 5.54
C PHE A 219 16.68 1.88 6.44
N PHE A 220 15.43 1.69 6.04
CA PHE A 220 14.24 1.96 6.86
C PHE A 220 14.06 0.98 8.04
N GLY A 221 14.79 -0.14 8.05
CA GLY A 221 14.63 -1.18 9.07
C GLY A 221 13.38 -2.05 8.87
N TYR A 222 12.81 -2.10 7.66
CA TYR A 222 11.65 -2.97 7.39
C TYR A 222 12.04 -4.45 7.29
N THR A 223 13.33 -4.73 7.13
CA THR A 223 13.90 -6.07 7.17
C THR A 223 15.30 -6.01 7.78
N ASP A 224 15.65 -7.08 8.49
CA ASP A 224 16.99 -7.37 9.02
C ASP A 224 17.81 -8.28 8.09
N ASN A 225 17.24 -8.71 6.95
CA ASN A 225 17.90 -9.62 6.03
C ASN A 225 18.92 -8.86 5.17
N PRO A 226 20.24 -9.08 5.37
CA PRO A 226 21.28 -8.33 4.66
C PRO A 226 21.27 -8.61 3.15
N LYS A 227 20.63 -9.68 2.67
CA LYS A 227 20.50 -9.95 1.21
C LYS A 227 19.84 -8.81 0.44
N PHE A 228 19.02 -7.98 1.11
CA PHE A 228 18.42 -6.79 0.50
C PHE A 228 19.45 -5.73 0.10
N LEU A 229 20.68 -5.78 0.63
CA LEU A 229 21.77 -4.89 0.25
C LEU A 229 22.42 -5.29 -1.09
N ASP A 230 22.35 -6.57 -1.44
CA ASP A 230 23.15 -7.16 -2.51
C ASP A 230 22.34 -7.55 -3.75
N ASN A 231 21.06 -7.90 -3.58
CA ASN A 231 20.18 -8.28 -4.69
C ASN A 231 18.71 -7.84 -4.47
N ASP A 232 17.94 -7.91 -5.55
CA ASP A 232 16.54 -7.51 -5.66
C ASP A 232 15.55 -8.68 -5.71
N GLU A 233 16.00 -9.93 -5.55
CA GLU A 233 15.14 -11.11 -5.70
C GLU A 233 14.06 -11.16 -4.62
N SER A 234 14.44 -10.89 -3.37
CA SER A 234 13.50 -10.93 -2.24
C SER A 234 12.42 -9.84 -2.36
N ILE A 235 12.84 -8.62 -2.72
CA ILE A 235 11.91 -7.51 -2.90
C ILE A 235 11.00 -7.72 -4.13
N SER A 236 11.52 -8.31 -5.20
CA SER A 236 10.73 -8.65 -6.40
C SER A 236 9.69 -9.74 -6.11
N GLY A 237 10.06 -10.75 -5.32
CA GLY A 237 9.11 -11.78 -4.86
C GLY A 237 7.98 -11.20 -4.01
N ILE A 238 8.30 -10.25 -3.12
CA ILE A 238 7.30 -9.50 -2.35
C ILE A 238 6.41 -8.68 -3.28
N TRP A 239 7.00 -7.92 -4.21
CA TRP A 239 6.24 -7.10 -5.16
C TRP A 239 5.22 -7.93 -5.94
N THR A 240 5.67 -9.01 -6.59
CA THR A 240 4.81 -9.91 -7.36
C THR A 240 3.68 -10.50 -6.54
N SER A 241 3.94 -10.82 -5.26
CA SER A 241 2.96 -11.49 -4.40
C SER A 241 1.95 -10.53 -3.74
N TYR A 242 2.27 -9.24 -3.64
CA TYR A 242 1.50 -8.28 -2.81
C TYR A 242 1.04 -7.01 -3.53
N LYS A 243 1.55 -6.69 -4.73
CA LYS A 243 1.21 -5.43 -5.45
C LYS A 243 -0.29 -5.20 -5.64
N ASP A 244 -1.05 -6.27 -5.90
CA ASP A 244 -2.49 -6.22 -6.21
C ASP A 244 -3.38 -6.61 -5.02
N LYS A 245 -2.79 -6.87 -3.84
CA LYS A 245 -3.60 -7.20 -2.66
C LYS A 245 -4.30 -5.94 -2.14
N GLU A 246 -5.60 -6.07 -1.88
CA GLU A 246 -6.37 -5.03 -1.20
C GLU A 246 -5.97 -4.92 0.27
N TRP A 247 -5.95 -3.69 0.77
CA TRP A 247 -5.58 -3.36 2.14
C TRP A 247 -6.82 -2.94 2.90
N THR A 248 -7.23 -3.75 3.85
CA THR A 248 -8.44 -3.51 4.66
C THR A 248 -8.08 -2.78 5.95
N THR A 249 -7.25 -1.75 5.87
CA THR A 249 -6.82 -0.96 7.02
C THR A 249 -6.86 0.53 6.73
N VAL A 250 -7.05 1.34 7.77
CA VAL A 250 -6.99 2.80 7.71
C VAL A 250 -5.99 3.33 8.74
N GLY A 251 -5.26 4.37 8.37
CA GLY A 251 -4.30 5.06 9.25
C GLY A 251 -4.98 6.03 10.20
N ALA A 252 -4.32 6.36 11.31
CA ALA A 252 -4.87 7.29 12.32
C ALA A 252 -5.08 8.71 11.79
N ASN A 253 -4.33 9.09 10.74
CA ASN A 253 -4.43 10.41 10.10
C ASN A 253 -5.44 10.42 8.94
N PHE A 254 -6.23 9.35 8.76
CA PHE A 254 -7.32 9.34 7.79
C PHE A 254 -8.44 10.28 8.30
N ARG A 255 -8.32 11.55 7.94
CA ARG A 255 -9.36 12.59 8.09
C ARG A 255 -10.07 12.81 6.78
#